data_AF-A0A7R9M7D9-F1
#
_entry.id   AF-A0A7R9M7D9-F1
#
_cell.length_a   1.000
_cell.length_b   1.000
_cell.length_c   1.000
_cell.angle_alpha   90.00
_cell.angle_beta   90.00
_cell.angle_gamma   90.00
#
_symmetry.space_group_name_H-M   'P 1'
#
loop_
_entity.id
_entity.type
_entity.pdbx_description
1 polymer ?
#
loop_
_entity_poly.entity_id
_entity_poly.type
_entity_poly.pdbx_seq_one_letter_code
_entity_poly.pdbx_strand_id
1 'polypeptide(L)'
;MNFFCVAISAVIVVGVSCAPTPPAPPKAALNGDVGLQFLQTLSADDNHVFSPPALTSLLVCLLNGASGQTDKELRSLIGSDDKLSDLNQRMRTLFASLNQSRDLFPANELFVTSETTLD
;
A
#
# COMPACT_ATOMS: atom_id res chain seq x y z
N MET A 1 0.90 -3.96 -29.26
CA MET A 1 0.23 -3.75 -27.97
C MET A 1 0.93 -4.67 -26.98
N ASN A 2 1.82 -4.12 -26.15
CA ASN A 2 2.64 -4.93 -25.24
C ASN A 2 1.91 -5.04 -23.91
N PHE A 3 1.58 -6.28 -23.51
CA PHE A 3 1.01 -6.58 -22.22
C PHE A 3 2.16 -6.78 -21.22
N PHE A 4 2.31 -5.86 -20.27
CA PHE A 4 3.22 -6.05 -19.14
C PHE A 4 2.49 -6.84 -18.05
N CYS A 5 2.99 -8.03 -17.73
CA CYS A 5 2.50 -8.81 -16.60
C CYS A 5 3.34 -8.45 -15.37
N VAL A 6 2.74 -7.73 -14.42
CA VAL A 6 3.41 -7.35 -13.16
C VAL A 6 2.97 -8.33 -12.07
N ALA A 7 3.89 -9.17 -11.62
CA ALA A 7 3.67 -10.02 -10.45
C ALA A 7 4.12 -9.29 -9.18
N ILE A 8 3.19 -9.05 -8.27
CA ILE A 8 3.45 -8.35 -7.00
C ILE A 8 3.32 -9.35 -5.86
N SER A 9 4.38 -9.54 -5.09
CA SER A 9 4.35 -10.31 -3.84
C SER A 9 4.44 -9.35 -2.66
N ALA A 10 3.41 -9.30 -1.82
CA ALA A 10 3.41 -8.54 -0.57
C ALA A 10 3.75 -9.50 0.59
N VAL A 11 4.87 -9.27 1.27
CA VAL A 11 5.24 -10.02 2.48
C VAL A 11 4.67 -9.29 3.69
N ILE A 12 3.63 -9.85 4.31
CA ILE A 12 3.00 -9.29 5.53
C ILE A 12 3.64 -9.95 6.75
N VAL A 13 4.51 -9.24 7.46
CA VAL A 13 5.01 -9.67 8.78
C VAL A 13 4.12 -9.07 9.87
N VAL A 14 3.41 -9.92 10.61
CA VAL A 14 2.51 -9.53 11.70
C VAL A 14 3.24 -9.60 13.04
N GLY A 15 3.53 -8.44 13.64
CA GLY A 15 3.87 -8.32 15.06
C GLY A 15 2.67 -7.79 15.84
N VAL A 16 2.15 -8.58 16.79
CA VAL A 16 1.05 -8.14 17.66
C VAL A 16 1.66 -7.42 18.87
N SER A 17 1.55 -6.09 18.93
CA SER A 17 1.92 -5.32 20.13
C SER A 17 0.73 -4.51 20.62
N CYS A 18 0.24 -4.86 21.81
CA CYS A 18 -0.84 -4.19 22.50
C CYS A 18 -0.28 -2.97 23.25
N ALA A 19 -0.46 -1.76 22.71
CA ALA A 19 -0.11 -0.51 23.38
C ALA A 19 -1.28 0.49 23.34
N PRO A 20 -1.51 1.27 24.41
CA PRO A 20 -2.64 2.21 24.50
C PRO A 20 -2.46 3.40 23.54
N THR A 21 -3.52 3.71 22.80
CA THR A 21 -3.56 4.72 21.73
C THR A 21 -3.40 6.16 22.26
N PRO A 22 -2.42 6.95 21.77
CA PRO A 22 -2.40 8.40 21.97
C PRO A 22 -3.50 9.09 21.14
N PRO A 23 -3.94 10.30 21.52
CA PRO A 23 -5.04 11.01 20.88
C PRO A 23 -4.71 11.38 19.42
N ALA A 24 -5.68 11.16 18.53
CA ALA A 24 -5.54 11.26 17.08
C ALA A 24 -5.25 12.71 16.60
N PRO A 25 -4.24 12.92 15.75
CA PRO A 25 -4.13 14.16 14.98
C PRO A 25 -5.15 14.16 13.82
N PRO A 26 -5.67 15.34 13.41
CA PRO A 26 -6.59 15.44 12.29
C PRO A 26 -5.85 15.15 10.97
N LYS A 27 -6.46 14.33 10.10
CA LYS A 27 -5.92 13.68 8.88
C LYS A 27 -5.14 12.36 9.09
N ALA A 28 -5.60 11.51 10.01
CA ALA A 28 -5.02 10.20 10.30
C ALA A 28 -5.64 8.99 9.54
N ALA A 29 -6.58 9.16 8.61
CA ALA A 29 -7.39 8.04 8.16
C ALA A 29 -6.95 7.34 6.85
N LEU A 30 -5.93 7.80 6.11
CA LEU A 30 -5.60 7.23 4.78
C LEU A 30 -5.48 5.69 4.78
N ASN A 31 -4.70 5.12 5.72
CA ASN A 31 -4.55 3.68 5.83
C ASN A 31 -5.80 3.00 6.40
N GLY A 32 -6.57 3.68 7.25
CA GLY A 32 -7.81 3.17 7.82
C GLY A 32 -8.92 3.07 6.77
N ASP A 33 -9.10 4.12 5.97
CA ASP A 33 -10.12 4.24 4.94
C ASP A 33 -9.88 3.23 3.81
N VAL A 34 -8.64 3.12 3.33
CA VAL A 34 -8.24 2.10 2.35
C VAL A 34 -8.47 0.69 2.90
N GLY A 35 -8.15 0.46 4.18
CA GLY A 35 -8.36 -0.83 4.83
C GLY A 35 -9.84 -1.21 4.96
N LEU A 36 -10.69 -0.25 5.34
CA LEU A 36 -12.13 -0.45 5.45
C LEU A 36 -12.79 -0.67 4.09
N GLN A 37 -12.39 0.11 3.08
CA GLN A 37 -12.88 -0.07 1.71
C GLN A 37 -12.49 -1.44 1.16
N PHE A 38 -11.27 -1.90 1.42
CA PHE A 38 -10.84 -3.24 1.04
C PHE A 38 -11.64 -4.33 1.77
N LEU A 39 -11.87 -4.17 3.08
CA LEU A 39 -12.66 -5.15 3.84
C LEU A 39 -14.08 -5.32 3.28
N GLN A 40 -14.70 -4.26 2.75
CA GLN A 40 -16.04 -4.31 2.15
C GLN A 40 -16.09 -5.11 0.84
N THR A 41 -14.96 -5.34 0.17
CA THR A 41 -14.90 -6.15 -1.05
C THR A 41 -14.65 -7.64 -0.77
N LEU A 42 -14.32 -7.99 0.47
CA LEU A 42 -14.04 -9.36 0.87
C LEU A 42 -15.33 -10.12 1.22
N SER A 43 -15.32 -11.44 1.00
CA SER A 43 -16.43 -12.32 1.39
C SER A 43 -16.57 -12.35 2.91
N ALA A 44 -17.81 -12.25 3.41
CA ALA A 44 -18.10 -12.32 4.85
C ALA A 44 -17.92 -13.73 5.45
N ASP A 45 -17.88 -14.76 4.60
CA ASP A 45 -17.85 -16.17 5.03
C ASP A 45 -16.43 -16.70 5.32
N ASP A 46 -15.40 -15.91 5.03
CA ASP A 46 -14.00 -16.31 5.17
C ASP A 46 -13.25 -15.46 6.20
N ASN A 47 -12.20 -16.04 6.78
CA ASN A 47 -11.27 -15.32 7.64
C ASN A 47 -10.25 -14.57 6.79
N HIS A 48 -10.23 -13.24 6.89
CA HIS A 48 -9.29 -12.39 6.16
C HIS A 48 -8.27 -11.76 7.11
N VAL A 49 -7.00 -11.78 6.69
CA VAL A 49 -5.92 -11.07 7.36
C VAL A 49 -5.20 -10.24 6.31
N PHE A 50 -5.10 -8.94 6.54
CA PHE A 50 -4.39 -8.02 5.66
C PHE A 50 -3.78 -6.87 6.46
N SER A 51 -2.81 -6.18 5.87
CA SER A 51 -2.16 -5.01 6.44
C SER A 51 -2.55 -3.78 5.62
N PRO A 52 -3.47 -2.92 6.11
CA PRO A 52 -3.83 -1.69 5.42
C PRO A 52 -2.60 -0.81 5.07
N PRO A 53 -1.61 -0.63 5.96
CA PRO A 53 -0.34 0.05 5.62
C PRO A 53 0.41 -0.55 4.42
N ALA A 54 0.46 -1.89 4.32
CA ALA A 54 1.12 -2.57 3.20
C ALA A 54 0.35 -2.37 1.90
N LEU A 55 -0.99 -2.44 1.96
CA LEU A 55 -1.85 -2.23 0.79
C LEU A 55 -1.74 -0.79 0.28
N THR A 56 -1.84 0.22 1.16
CA THR A 56 -1.70 1.63 0.77
C THR A 56 -0.32 1.91 0.19
N SER A 57 0.75 1.42 0.82
CA SER A 57 2.11 1.65 0.33
C SER A 57 2.36 0.99 -1.03
N LEU A 58 1.74 -0.15 -1.30
CA LEU A 58 1.79 -0.79 -2.61
C LEU A 58 1.03 0.05 -3.66
N LEU A 59 -0.18 0.51 -3.35
CA LEU A 59 -0.95 1.38 -4.26
C LEU A 59 -0.21 2.68 -4.57
N VAL A 60 0.44 3.30 -3.57
CA VAL A 60 1.29 4.48 -3.76
C VAL A 60 2.50 4.14 -4.63
N CYS A 61 3.11 2.96 -4.46
CA CYS A 61 4.20 2.50 -5.33
C CYS A 61 3.74 2.38 -6.80
N LEU A 62 2.58 1.78 -7.05
CA LEU A 62 1.99 1.70 -8.39
C LEU A 62 1.65 3.09 -8.96
N LEU A 63 1.14 3.99 -8.12
CA LEU A 63 0.82 5.36 -8.52
C LEU A 63 2.05 6.13 -9.03
N ASN A 64 3.26 5.80 -8.58
CA ASN A 64 4.49 6.44 -9.08
C ASN A 64 4.79 6.13 -10.55
N GLY A 65 4.33 4.98 -11.06
CA GLY A 65 4.48 4.59 -12.46
C GLY A 65 3.23 4.80 -13.31
N ALA A 66 2.11 5.15 -12.68
CA ALA A 66 0.82 5.29 -13.35
C ALA A 66 0.69 6.62 -14.09
N SER A 67 -0.11 6.63 -15.15
CA SER A 67 -0.45 7.85 -15.88
C SER A 67 -1.86 7.77 -16.45
N GLY A 68 -2.40 8.92 -16.89
CA GLY A 68 -3.70 8.99 -17.56
C GLY A 68 -4.85 8.47 -16.70
N GLN A 69 -5.60 7.50 -17.23
CA GLN A 69 -6.76 6.91 -16.56
C GLN A 69 -6.36 6.08 -15.33
N THR A 70 -5.24 5.35 -15.41
CA THR A 70 -4.76 4.49 -14.31
C THR A 70 -4.35 5.32 -13.09
N ASP A 71 -3.75 6.50 -13.27
CA ASP A 71 -3.45 7.42 -12.16
C ASP A 71 -4.73 7.85 -11.44
N LYS A 72 -5.79 8.20 -12.19
CA LYS A 72 -7.08 8.61 -11.61
C LYS A 72 -7.75 7.49 -10.81
N GLU A 73 -7.75 6.28 -11.35
CA GLU A 73 -8.33 5.10 -10.67
C GLU A 73 -7.56 4.76 -9.39
N LEU A 74 -6.23 4.79 -9.43
CA LEU A 74 -5.41 4.55 -8.25
C LEU A 74 -5.59 5.64 -7.19
N ARG A 75 -5.70 6.91 -7.57
CA ARG A 75 -6.01 8.00 -6.63
C ARG A 75 -7.37 7.84 -5.99
N SER A 76 -8.37 7.42 -6.78
CA SER A 76 -9.70 7.12 -6.26
C SER A 76 -9.69 5.95 -5.27
N LEU A 77 -8.88 4.92 -5.51
CA LEU A 77 -8.71 3.78 -4.59
C LEU A 77 -7.96 4.15 -3.32
N ILE A 78 -6.97 5.03 -3.41
CA ILE A 78 -6.24 5.55 -2.25
C ILE A 78 -7.11 6.52 -1.43
N GLY A 79 -8.14 7.11 -2.04
CA GLY A 79 -9.02 8.08 -1.39
C GLY A 79 -8.31 9.40 -1.09
N SER A 80 -7.32 9.80 -1.91
CA SER A 80 -6.53 11.00 -1.66
C SER A 80 -6.25 11.80 -2.92
N ASP A 81 -6.53 13.10 -2.83
CA ASP A 81 -6.14 14.12 -3.81
C ASP A 81 -4.77 14.74 -3.49
N ASP A 82 -4.04 14.21 -2.50
CA ASP A 82 -2.71 14.71 -2.14
C ASP A 82 -1.75 14.55 -3.34
N LYS A 83 -0.76 15.44 -3.39
CA LYS A 83 0.32 15.33 -4.38
C LYS A 83 1.06 14.02 -4.15
N LEU A 84 1.52 13.40 -5.23
CA LEU A 84 2.27 12.15 -5.17
C LEU A 84 3.52 12.27 -4.27
N SER A 85 4.18 13.44 -4.27
CA SER A 85 5.30 13.75 -3.36
C SER A 85 4.92 13.59 -1.89
N ASP A 86 3.72 14.04 -1.52
CA ASP A 86 3.25 14.08 -0.14
C ASP A 86 2.85 12.67 0.31
N LEU A 87 2.21 11.90 -0.58
CA LEU A 87 1.92 10.49 -0.36
C LEU A 87 3.22 9.67 -0.19
N ASN A 88 4.20 9.88 -1.05
CA ASN A 88 5.51 9.23 -0.94
C ASN A 88 6.21 9.59 0.39
N GLN A 89 6.15 10.85 0.80
CA GLN A 89 6.74 11.27 2.07
C GLN A 89 6.03 10.65 3.27
N ARG A 90 4.70 10.56 3.25
CA ARG A 90 3.92 9.84 4.28
C ARG A 90 4.33 8.37 4.37
N MET A 91 4.49 7.68 3.24
CA MET A 91 4.91 6.26 3.24
C MET A 91 6.34 6.09 3.76
N ARG A 92 7.27 7.00 3.41
CA ARG A 92 8.64 7.00 3.97
C ARG A 92 8.63 7.17 5.48
N THR A 93 7.87 8.14 6.00
CA THR A 93 7.74 8.36 7.45
C THR A 93 7.14 7.13 8.13
N LEU A 94 6.09 6.55 7.56
CA LEU A 94 5.44 5.35 8.08
C LEU A 94 6.41 4.18 8.16
N PHE A 95 7.13 3.86 7.09
CA PHE A 95 8.11 2.78 7.08
C PHE A 95 9.30 3.05 8.01
N ALA A 96 9.76 4.29 8.12
CA ALA A 96 10.79 4.66 9.08
C ALA A 96 10.33 4.40 10.53
N SER A 97 9.08 4.75 10.87
CA SER A 97 8.51 4.49 12.19
C SER A 97 8.29 3.00 12.46
N LEU A 98 7.85 2.23 11.46
CA LEU A 98 7.66 0.79 11.62
C LEU A 98 8.99 0.05 11.78
N ASN A 99 10.03 0.44 11.03
CA ASN A 99 11.37 -0.16 11.11
C ASN A 99 12.13 0.19 12.41
N GLN A 100 11.63 1.15 13.20
CA GLN A 100 12.12 1.37 14.57
C GLN A 100 11.60 0.31 15.56
N SER A 101 10.54 -0.41 15.20
CA SER A 101 10.04 -1.55 15.97
C SER A 101 10.91 -2.77 15.65
N ARG A 102 11.52 -3.38 16.67
CA ARG A 102 12.51 -4.46 16.47
C ARG A 102 11.97 -5.72 15.78
N ASP A 103 10.65 -5.86 15.69
CA ASP A 103 9.97 -7.05 15.18
C ASP A 103 9.15 -6.79 13.90
N LEU A 104 9.19 -5.56 13.33
CA LEU A 104 8.45 -5.22 12.12
C LEU A 104 9.38 -4.70 11.01
N PHE A 105 9.46 -5.46 9.93
CA PHE A 105 10.19 -5.10 8.72
C PHE A 105 9.22 -4.93 7.55
N PRO A 106 8.73 -3.70 7.28
CA PRO A 106 7.87 -3.47 6.13
C PRO A 106 8.67 -3.50 4.83
N ALA A 107 8.30 -4.37 3.90
CA ALA A 107 8.92 -4.46 2.57
C ALA A 107 7.87 -4.77 1.50
N ASN A 108 7.84 -3.95 0.46
CA ASN A 108 7.12 -4.24 -0.79
C ASN A 108 8.14 -4.40 -1.90
N GLU A 109 8.07 -5.51 -2.64
CA GLU A 109 8.96 -5.78 -3.77
C GLU A 109 8.17 -5.83 -5.08
N LEU A 110 8.69 -5.14 -6.10
CA LEU A 110 8.14 -5.13 -7.45
C LEU A 110 9.05 -5.97 -8.35
N PHE A 111 8.54 -7.10 -8.84
CA PHE A 111 9.26 -7.92 -9.81
C PHE A 111 8.89 -7.49 -11.24
N VAL A 112 9.89 -7.14 -12.03
CA VAL A 112 9.73 -6.76 -13.44
C VAL A 112 10.28 -7.87 -14.31
N THR A 113 9.42 -8.49 -15.12
CA THR A 113 9.85 -9.44 -16.15
C THR A 113 10.37 -8.66 -17.36
N SER A 114 11.64 -8.84 -17.70
CA SER A 114 12.17 -8.37 -18.97
C SER A 114 11.88 -9.44 -20.03
N GLU A 115 10.92 -9.20 -20.92
CA GLU A 115 10.88 -9.94 -22.17
C GLU A 115 12.07 -9.49 -23.03
N THR A 116 13.16 -10.26 -23.01
CA THR A 116 14.20 -10.17 -24.04
C THR A 116 13.57 -10.65 -25.34
N THR A 117 13.18 -9.70 -26.20
CA THR A 117 12.97 -9.97 -27.62
C THR A 117 14.26 -10.54 -28.18
N LEU A 118 14.29 -11.85 -28.43
CA LEU A 118 15.26 -12.49 -29.31
C LEU A 118 14.91 -12.03 -30.73
N ASP A 119 15.77 -11.16 -31.28
CA ASP A 119 15.83 -10.90 -32.74
C ASP A 119 16.20 -12.17 -33.52
#